data_AF-A0A0K8R6C0-F1
#
_entry.id   AF-A0A0K8R6C0-F1
#
_cell.length_a   1.000
_cell.length_b   1.000
_cell.length_c   1.000
_cell.angle_alpha   90.00
_cell.angle_beta   90.00
_cell.angle_gamma   90.00
#
_symmetry.space_group_name_H-M   'P 1'
#
loop_
_entity.id
_entity.type
_entity.pdbx_description
1 polymer ?
#
loop_
_entity_poly.entity_id
_entity_poly.type
_entity_poly.pdbx_seq_one_letter_code
_entity_poly.pdbx_strand_id
1 'polypeptide(L)'
;MRLVLLTVVVILPTTVQGVSLEEIEEGRCLNLVREGGRIICILRGHGDYGSFNAGNCSLVCTDKSFSATLPKRVCGNVGMKCDPDVTKTLESWKQKLDEWLDGVKKMVCSCS
;
A
#
# COMPACT_ATOMS: atom_id res chain seq x y z
N MET A 1 -30.33 29.79 41.56
CA MET A 1 -30.20 29.24 40.20
C MET A 1 -29.10 28.19 40.21
N ARG A 2 -29.37 26.94 39.83
CA ARG A 2 -28.36 25.88 39.76
C ARG A 2 -27.86 25.77 38.33
N LEU A 3 -26.61 26.17 38.09
CA LEU A 3 -25.92 26.00 36.82
C LEU A 3 -25.58 24.51 36.64
N VAL A 4 -26.31 23.84 35.77
CA VAL A 4 -25.99 22.49 35.33
C VAL A 4 -24.92 22.62 34.25
N LEU A 5 -23.68 22.28 34.59
CA LEU A 5 -22.58 22.21 33.63
C LEU A 5 -22.78 20.99 32.74
N LEU A 6 -23.32 21.20 31.54
CA LEU A 6 -23.37 20.19 30.49
C LEU A 6 -21.96 20.01 29.93
N THR A 7 -21.24 18.99 30.41
CA THR A 7 -19.99 18.53 29.81
C THR A 7 -20.32 17.81 28.51
N VAL A 8 -20.14 18.49 27.37
CA VAL A 8 -20.23 17.87 26.05
C VAL A 8 -18.97 17.04 25.83
N VAL A 9 -19.10 15.72 25.95
CA VAL A 9 -18.06 14.78 25.50
C VAL A 9 -18.19 14.66 23.98
N VAL A 10 -17.25 15.24 23.25
CA VAL A 10 -17.15 15.09 21.79
C VAL A 10 -16.54 13.72 21.51
N ILE A 11 -17.38 12.75 21.18
CA ILE A 11 -16.94 11.45 20.66
C ILE A 11 -16.66 11.67 19.17
N LEU A 12 -15.38 11.60 18.76
CA LEU A 12 -15.07 11.63 17.33
C LEU A 12 -15.71 10.40 16.67
N PRO A 13 -16.37 10.57 15.51
CA PRO A 13 -16.89 9.44 14.77
C PRO A 13 -15.71 8.56 14.34
N THR A 14 -15.71 7.30 14.76
CA THR A 14 -14.74 6.28 14.34
C THR A 14 -15.11 5.66 13.00
N THR A 15 -16.23 6.07 12.42
CA THR A 15 -16.77 5.58 11.15
C THR A 15 -17.07 6.73 10.21
N VAL A 16 -16.78 6.52 8.92
CA VAL A 16 -17.12 7.43 7.82
C VAL A 16 -17.96 6.64 6.83
N GLN A 17 -19.18 7.10 6.55
CA GLN A 17 -20.10 6.44 5.61
C GLN A 17 -20.38 4.94 5.94
N GLY A 18 -20.33 4.57 7.22
CA GLY A 18 -20.58 3.18 7.66
C GLY A 18 -19.36 2.25 7.62
N VAL A 19 -18.19 2.76 7.21
CA VAL A 19 -16.91 2.03 7.25
C VAL A 19 -16.06 2.58 8.40
N SER A 20 -15.37 1.73 9.14
CA SER A 20 -14.45 2.18 10.17
C SER A 20 -13.22 2.87 9.57
N LEU A 21 -12.62 3.80 10.33
CA LEU A 21 -11.38 4.44 9.92
C LEU A 21 -10.25 3.41 9.71
N GLU A 22 -10.21 2.38 10.54
CA GLU A 22 -9.23 1.28 10.47
C GLU A 22 -9.34 0.50 9.15
N GLU A 23 -10.55 0.16 8.71
CA GLU A 23 -10.78 -0.49 7.41
C GLU A 23 -10.35 0.39 6.23
N ILE A 24 -10.55 1.71 6.32
CA ILE A 24 -10.12 2.66 5.29
C ILE A 24 -8.58 2.72 5.23
N GLU A 25 -7.92 2.77 6.39
CA GLU A 25 -6.46 2.78 6.49
C GLU A 25 -5.83 1.48 5.99
N GLU A 26 -6.40 0.33 6.36
CA GLU A 26 -5.99 -0.97 5.85
C GLU A 26 -6.16 -1.04 4.33
N GLY A 27 -7.30 -0.58 3.80
CA GLY A 27 -7.55 -0.51 2.36
C GLY A 27 -6.52 0.35 1.62
N ARG A 28 -6.15 1.51 2.17
CA ARG A 28 -5.11 2.39 1.60
C ARG A 28 -3.76 1.69 1.58
N CYS A 29 -3.37 1.08 2.69
CA CYS A 29 -2.11 0.38 2.83
C CYS A 29 -1.98 -0.80 1.84
N LEU A 30 -3.03 -1.62 1.72
CA LEU A 30 -3.05 -2.72 0.74
C LEU A 30 -3.09 -2.23 -0.71
N ASN A 31 -3.68 -1.06 -0.97
CA ASN A 31 -3.65 -0.46 -2.29
C ASN A 31 -2.22 -0.04 -2.71
N LEU A 32 -1.38 0.42 -1.78
CA LEU A 32 0.04 0.69 -2.05
C LEU A 32 0.79 -0.58 -2.49
N VAL A 33 0.51 -1.72 -1.86
CA VAL A 33 1.08 -3.02 -2.26
C VAL A 33 0.66 -3.36 -3.69
N ARG A 34 -0.62 -3.21 -4.03
CA ARG A 34 -1.14 -3.48 -5.37
C ARG A 34 -0.49 -2.58 -6.41
N GLU A 35 -0.43 -1.28 -6.15
CA GLU A 35 0.12 -0.31 -7.11
C GLU A 35 1.62 -0.49 -7.33
N GLY A 36 2.41 -0.64 -6.26
CA GLY A 36 3.83 -0.94 -6.39
C GLY A 36 4.06 -2.31 -7.04
N GLY A 37 3.23 -3.30 -6.71
CA GLY A 37 3.23 -4.62 -7.33
C GLY A 37 3.01 -4.57 -8.85
N ARG A 38 2.04 -3.78 -9.29
CA ARG A 38 1.79 -3.53 -10.71
C ARG A 38 3.02 -2.90 -11.39
N ILE A 39 3.61 -1.88 -10.78
CA ILE A 39 4.78 -1.20 -11.37
C ILE A 39 5.96 -2.16 -11.50
N ILE A 40 6.29 -2.93 -10.45
CA ILE A 40 7.41 -3.87 -10.53
C ILE A 40 7.16 -5.00 -11.52
N CYS A 41 5.92 -5.50 -11.64
CA CYS A 41 5.56 -6.50 -12.65
C CYS A 41 5.75 -5.97 -14.07
N ILE A 42 5.29 -4.74 -14.36
CA ILE A 42 5.47 -4.08 -15.66
C ILE A 42 6.96 -3.88 -15.96
N LEU A 43 7.72 -3.34 -15.00
CA LEU A 43 9.16 -3.09 -15.13
C LEU A 43 9.96 -4.37 -15.41
N ARG A 44 9.47 -5.52 -14.94
CA ARG A 44 10.11 -6.83 -15.16
C ARG A 44 9.53 -7.59 -16.36
N GLY A 45 8.55 -7.04 -17.07
CA GLY A 45 7.97 -7.67 -18.25
C GLY A 45 6.95 -8.78 -17.98
N HIS A 46 6.41 -8.86 -16.76
CA HIS A 46 5.50 -9.93 -16.31
C HIS A 46 4.02 -9.51 -16.29
N GLY A 47 3.68 -8.39 -16.93
CA GLY A 47 2.31 -7.89 -17.01
C GLY A 47 1.88 -7.10 -15.77
N ASP A 48 0.63 -7.30 -15.33
CA ASP A 48 0.04 -6.60 -14.18
C ASP A 48 0.28 -7.37 -12.87
N TYR A 49 -0.13 -6.75 -11.76
CA TYR A 49 -0.28 -7.39 -10.46
C TYR A 49 -1.29 -8.55 -10.54
N GLY A 50 -0.92 -9.71 -10.00
CA GLY A 50 -1.80 -10.88 -9.89
C GLY A 50 -2.39 -11.02 -8.50
N SER A 51 -1.53 -11.28 -7.51
CA SER A 51 -1.95 -11.51 -6.13
C SER A 51 -0.86 -11.13 -5.12
N PHE A 52 -1.25 -11.04 -3.85
CA PHE A 52 -0.37 -10.78 -2.73
C PHE A 52 -0.65 -11.80 -1.62
N ASN A 53 0.41 -12.34 -1.03
CA ASN A 53 0.34 -13.18 0.14
C ASN A 53 0.93 -12.42 1.33
N ALA A 54 0.05 -11.99 2.25
CA ALA A 54 0.44 -11.24 3.44
C ALA A 54 1.31 -12.06 4.41
N GLY A 55 1.16 -13.39 4.44
CA GLY A 55 1.90 -14.26 5.36
C GLY A 55 3.40 -14.35 5.04
N ASN A 56 3.77 -14.23 3.76
CA ASN A 56 5.19 -14.23 3.34
C ASN A 56 5.63 -12.90 2.68
N CYS A 57 4.73 -11.92 2.64
CA CYS A 57 4.91 -10.60 2.04
C CYS A 57 5.47 -10.65 0.61
N SER A 58 4.99 -11.60 -0.17
CA SER A 58 5.31 -11.71 -1.59
C SER A 58 4.09 -11.38 -2.44
N LEU A 59 4.33 -10.65 -3.52
CA LEU A 59 3.37 -10.45 -4.59
C LEU A 59 3.80 -11.25 -5.81
N VAL A 60 2.81 -11.65 -6.59
CA VAL A 60 2.98 -12.44 -7.82
C VAL A 60 2.33 -11.69 -8.97
N CYS A 61 2.98 -11.68 -10.14
CA CYS A 61 2.44 -11.07 -11.34
C CYS A 61 1.37 -11.95 -12.00
N THR A 62 0.58 -11.39 -12.92
CA THR A 62 -0.52 -12.13 -13.58
C THR A 62 -0.06 -13.41 -14.26
N ASP A 63 1.15 -13.43 -14.82
CA ASP A 63 1.72 -14.58 -15.52
C ASP A 63 2.23 -15.69 -14.57
N LYS A 64 2.27 -15.43 -13.26
CA LYS A 64 2.75 -16.32 -12.20
C LYS A 64 4.21 -16.77 -12.32
N SER A 65 4.96 -16.23 -13.27
CA SER A 65 6.36 -16.62 -13.52
C SER A 65 7.34 -15.78 -12.69
N PHE A 66 6.88 -14.66 -12.14
CA PHE A 66 7.65 -13.78 -11.28
C PHE A 66 6.93 -13.45 -9.97
N SER A 67 7.72 -13.41 -8.89
CA SER A 67 7.31 -12.90 -7.60
C SER A 67 8.32 -11.89 -7.07
N ALA A 68 7.82 -10.93 -6.30
CA ALA A 68 8.63 -9.95 -5.60
C ALA A 68 8.27 -9.92 -4.12
N THR A 69 9.29 -9.89 -3.27
CA THR A 69 9.11 -9.64 -1.84
C THR A 69 9.01 -8.15 -1.58
N LEU A 70 8.09 -7.76 -0.70
CA LEU A 70 7.97 -6.39 -0.23
C LEU A 70 9.25 -5.91 0.49
N PRO A 71 9.46 -4.59 0.59
CA PRO A 71 10.62 -4.03 1.29
C PRO A 71 10.80 -4.61 2.70
N LYS A 72 12.06 -4.66 3.14
CA LYS A 72 12.37 -4.98 4.54
C LYS A 72 11.59 -4.05 5.47
N ARG A 73 11.13 -4.59 6.61
CA ARG A 73 10.27 -3.93 7.62
C ARG A 73 8.79 -3.82 7.28
N VAL A 74 8.36 -4.18 6.07
CA VAL A 74 6.93 -4.34 5.77
C VAL A 74 6.39 -5.67 6.32
N CYS A 75 7.22 -6.72 6.25
CA CYS A 75 6.88 -8.02 6.82
C CYS A 75 7.42 -8.16 8.24
N GLY A 76 6.55 -8.49 9.19
CA GLY A 76 6.92 -8.97 10.51
C GLY A 76 6.99 -10.50 10.55
N ASN A 77 7.14 -11.06 11.76
CA ASN A 77 7.25 -12.51 11.97
C ASN A 77 5.96 -13.28 11.62
N VAL A 78 4.81 -12.61 11.65
CA VAL A 78 3.48 -13.19 11.37
C VAL A 78 2.91 -12.74 10.02
N GLY A 79 3.72 -12.09 9.20
CA GLY A 79 3.31 -11.47 7.94
C GLY A 79 3.22 -9.95 8.00
N MET A 80 2.58 -9.37 7.00
CA MET A 80 2.32 -7.94 6.90
C MET A 80 1.09 -7.57 7.72
N LYS A 81 1.24 -6.55 8.58
CA LYS A 81 0.13 -5.84 9.21
C LYS A 81 0.19 -4.39 8.75
N CYS A 82 -0.95 -3.80 8.41
CA CYS A 82 -1.01 -2.38 8.10
C CYS A 82 -0.92 -1.57 9.39
N ASP A 83 0.11 -0.72 9.45
CA ASP A 83 0.31 0.29 10.46
C ASP A 83 0.97 1.53 9.80
N PRO A 84 1.09 2.66 10.51
CA PRO A 84 1.66 3.89 9.93
C PRO A 84 3.10 3.74 9.42
N ASP A 85 3.96 2.96 10.09
CA ASP A 85 5.35 2.76 9.69
C ASP A 85 5.46 1.89 8.44
N VAL A 86 4.64 0.83 8.38
CA VAL A 86 4.50 -0.03 7.20
C VAL A 86 3.98 0.77 6.01
N THR A 87 2.94 1.58 6.21
CA THR A 87 2.33 2.42 5.17
C THR A 87 3.37 3.40 4.61
N LYS A 88 4.09 4.11 5.48
CA LYS A 88 5.17 5.03 5.07
C LYS A 88 6.29 4.32 4.32
N THR A 89 6.63 3.10 4.73
CA THR A 89 7.63 2.29 4.02
C THR A 89 7.16 1.91 2.61
N LEU A 90 5.87 1.57 2.47
CA LEU A 90 5.25 1.26 1.17
C LEU A 90 5.12 2.48 0.27
N GLU A 91 4.79 3.65 0.81
CA GLU A 91 4.79 4.93 0.06
C GLU A 91 6.17 5.22 -0.52
N SER A 92 7.22 5.14 0.32
CA SER A 92 8.60 5.36 -0.13
C SER A 92 9.04 4.32 -1.18
N TRP A 93 8.62 3.07 -1.02
CA TRP A 93 8.89 2.02 -2.00
C TRP A 93 8.19 2.28 -3.33
N LYS A 94 6.91 2.61 -3.31
CA LYS A 94 6.14 2.97 -4.50
C LYS A 94 6.77 4.17 -5.22
N GLN A 95 7.13 5.23 -4.50
CA GLN A 95 7.78 6.40 -5.10
C GLN A 95 9.05 6.02 -5.88
N LYS A 96 9.92 5.16 -5.31
CA LYS A 96 11.13 4.68 -6.00
C LYS A 96 10.81 3.87 -7.24
N LEU A 97 9.72 3.10 -7.22
CA LEU A 97 9.26 2.35 -8.38
C LEU A 97 8.72 3.27 -9.47
N ASP A 98 7.97 4.32 -9.11
CA ASP A 98 7.50 5.34 -10.04
C ASP A 98 8.68 6.06 -10.71
N GLU A 99 9.69 6.46 -9.94
CA GLU A 99 10.93 7.06 -10.45
C GLU A 99 11.65 6.13 -11.44
N TRP A 100 11.74 4.83 -11.12
CA TRP A 100 12.34 3.84 -12.02
C TRP A 100 11.52 3.68 -13.31
N LEU A 101 10.20 3.56 -13.19
CA LEU A 101 9.29 3.47 -14.34
C LEU A 101 9.43 4.68 -15.27
N ASP A 102 9.49 5.89 -14.71
CA ASP A 102 9.67 7.10 -15.49
C ASP A 102 11.05 7.18 -16.15
N GLY A 103 12.09 6.69 -15.47
CA GLY A 103 13.42 6.53 -16.07
C GLY A 103 13.42 5.61 -17.28
N VAL A 104 12.75 4.45 -17.18
CA VAL A 104 12.61 3.50 -18.29
C VAL A 104 11.81 4.11 -19.44
N LYS A 105 10.67 4.77 -19.15
CA LYS A 105 9.86 5.45 -20.17
C LYS A 105 10.67 6.49 -20.94
N LYS A 106 11.44 7.33 -20.24
CA LYS A 106 12.30 8.34 -20.87
C LYS A 106 13.33 7.71 -21.79
N MET A 107 13.98 6.62 -21.36
CA MET A 107 14.96 5.90 -22.18
C MET A 107 14.32 5.32 -23.45
N VAL A 108 13.19 4.62 -23.32
CA VAL A 108 12.49 4.02 -24.47
C VAL A 108 12.00 5.10 -25.45
N CYS A 109 11.36 6.16 -24.95
CA CYS A 109 10.86 7.24 -25.79
C CYS A 109 11.98 8.11 -26.40
N SER A 110 13.19 8.10 -25.83
CA SER A 110 14.36 8.77 -26.43
C SER A 110 15.02 7.98 -27.57
N CYS A 111 14.68 6.69 -27.71
CA CYS A 111 15.14 5.84 -28.81
C CYS A 111 14.16 5.82 -30.00
N SER A 112 13.16 6.71 -30.01
CA SER A 112 12.11 6.82 -31.04
C SER A 112 12.41 7.95 -32.02
#